data_AF-E6X7Y4-F1
#
_entry.id   AF-E6X7Y4-F1
#
_cell.length_a   1.000
_cell.length_b   1.000
_cell.length_c   1.000
_cell.angle_alpha   90.00
_cell.angle_beta   90.00
_cell.angle_gamma   90.00
#
_symmetry.space_group_name_H-M   'P 1'
#
loop_
_entity.id
_entity.type
_entity.pdbx_description
1 polymer ?
#
loop_
_entity_poly.entity_id
_entity_poly.type
_entity_poly.pdbx_seq_one_letter_code
_entity_poly.pdbx_strand_id
1 'polypeptide(L)'
;MQFYRSMKQLLIFAFIVTFLACNSKQNNSTTEIKNENPKVQLQKKLNGKEVVDGLEELNYFILTDSLELDKVKADFEKAYTDLNFFQGPMRAETLDFMDNRYFWVDCEELFEVGGLTEYLGQVQRTFKKLGLQLEYGNEQSLQDQTNWKHTIEINGNEYAAFDGQFSDIDWGIAYVNFIEMLNVELKLQGSSEQFYPINCANDGSFVLLTVQQLSFVNSHYPNNMEHPTTMSNWKNGVGL
;
A
#
# COMPACT_ATOMS: atom_id res chain seq x y z
N MET A 1 -2.51 34.59 -43.23
CA MET A 1 -1.41 35.33 -43.91
C MET A 1 -0.79 36.25 -42.86
N GLN A 2 0.36 35.93 -42.24
CA GLN A 2 1.74 36.13 -42.76
C GLN A 2 1.90 37.52 -43.42
N PHE A 3 2.87 38.40 -43.10
CA PHE A 3 4.20 38.24 -42.51
C PHE A 3 4.80 39.64 -42.18
N TYR A 4 5.76 39.69 -41.24
CA TYR A 4 6.96 40.59 -41.19
C TYR A 4 6.78 42.12 -40.94
N ARG A 5 7.68 42.88 -40.28
CA ARG A 5 8.98 42.72 -39.57
C ARG A 5 9.29 44.09 -38.94
N SER A 6 9.94 44.17 -37.77
CA SER A 6 11.07 45.10 -37.57
C SER A 6 11.80 44.81 -36.24
N MET A 7 13.12 44.60 -36.35
CA MET A 7 14.07 44.39 -35.27
C MET A 7 14.44 45.71 -34.59
N LYS A 8 14.75 45.66 -33.29
CA LYS A 8 16.10 45.89 -32.71
C LYS A 8 15.97 46.23 -31.24
N GLN A 9 16.54 45.41 -30.37
CA GLN A 9 17.28 45.90 -29.21
C GLN A 9 18.35 44.85 -28.83
N LEU A 10 19.60 45.31 -28.90
CA LEU A 10 20.81 44.63 -28.48
C LEU A 10 20.84 44.56 -26.95
N LEU A 11 21.14 43.39 -26.37
CA LEU A 11 21.73 43.30 -25.04
C LEU A 11 22.82 42.22 -25.07
N ILE A 12 24.06 42.69 -25.09
CA ILE A 12 25.30 41.91 -24.99
C ILE A 12 25.65 41.90 -23.50
N PHE A 13 25.67 40.72 -22.88
CA PHE A 13 26.30 40.53 -21.57
C PHE A 13 27.61 39.77 -21.75
N ALA A 14 28.71 40.51 -21.64
CA ALA A 14 30.06 39.99 -21.56
C ALA A 14 30.38 39.66 -20.10
N PHE A 15 30.60 38.38 -19.77
CA PHE A 15 31.23 38.00 -18.52
C PHE A 15 32.74 37.88 -18.72
N ILE A 16 33.45 38.81 -18.09
CA ILE A 16 34.89 38.95 -18.09
C ILE A 16 35.49 37.83 -17.23
N VAL A 17 36.34 37.01 -17.85
CA VAL A 17 37.23 36.06 -17.18
C VAL A 17 38.48 36.82 -16.74
N THR A 18 38.68 37.01 -15.44
CA THR A 18 39.97 37.43 -14.89
C THR A 18 40.66 36.24 -14.23
N PHE A 19 41.70 35.74 -14.90
CA PHE A 19 42.79 35.00 -14.27
C PHE A 19 43.82 35.99 -13.71
N LEU A 20 44.37 35.66 -12.54
CA LEU A 20 45.68 36.02 -11.93
C LEU A 20 45.50 35.87 -10.40
N ALA A 21 46.35 35.26 -9.57
CA ALA A 21 47.53 34.41 -9.69
C ALA A 21 47.78 33.79 -8.27
N CYS A 22 48.67 32.81 -8.18
CA CYS A 22 49.16 32.08 -6.99
C CYS A 22 49.45 32.98 -5.75
N ASN A 23 49.55 32.53 -4.49
CA ASN A 23 50.21 31.34 -3.96
C ASN A 23 49.97 31.32 -2.43
N SER A 24 49.71 30.17 -1.79
CA SER A 24 50.08 29.97 -0.37
C SER A 24 49.91 28.50 0.02
N LYS A 25 51.01 27.88 0.44
CA LYS A 25 51.07 26.52 0.99
C LYS A 25 50.18 26.38 2.22
N GLN A 26 49.36 25.34 2.27
CA GLN A 26 48.91 24.77 3.52
C GLN A 26 49.00 23.24 3.43
N ASN A 27 49.82 22.69 4.33
CA ASN A 27 49.98 21.27 4.56
C ASN A 27 48.65 20.69 5.02
N ASN A 28 48.04 19.81 4.23
CA ASN A 28 46.98 18.95 4.71
C ASN A 28 47.46 17.51 4.65
N SER A 29 47.76 17.02 5.85
CA SER A 29 47.95 15.63 6.23
C SER A 29 46.92 14.75 5.53
N THR A 30 47.39 13.78 4.76
CA THR A 30 46.57 12.74 4.14
C THR A 30 46.13 11.77 5.23
N THR A 31 45.03 12.06 5.90
CA THR A 31 44.25 11.01 6.56
C THR A 31 43.41 10.36 5.47
N GLU A 32 43.80 9.16 5.05
CA GLU A 32 42.95 8.26 4.29
C GLU A 32 41.69 7.99 5.13
N ILE A 33 40.67 8.82 4.96
CA ILE A 33 39.31 8.43 5.32
C ILE A 33 38.96 7.36 4.30
N LYS A 34 39.06 6.09 4.71
CA LYS A 34 38.38 5.00 4.03
C LYS A 34 36.90 5.32 4.05
N ASN A 35 36.43 6.00 3.02
CA ASN A 35 35.04 5.96 2.62
C ASN A 35 34.79 4.54 2.12
N GLU A 36 34.55 3.62 3.05
CA GLU A 36 33.73 2.46 2.76
C GLU A 36 32.34 3.01 2.44
N ASN A 37 32.15 3.42 1.17
CA ASN A 37 30.82 3.46 0.60
C ASN A 37 30.19 2.12 0.95
N PRO A 38 29.09 2.06 1.73
CA PRO A 38 28.38 0.81 1.89
C PRO A 38 28.06 0.37 0.47
N LYS A 39 28.67 -0.73 0.04
CA LYS A 39 28.28 -1.40 -1.20
C LYS A 39 26.80 -1.65 -1.00
N VAL A 40 25.96 -0.85 -1.65
CA VAL A 40 24.57 -1.20 -1.87
C VAL A 40 24.67 -2.54 -2.57
N GLN A 41 24.47 -3.62 -1.81
CA GLN A 41 24.36 -4.94 -2.37
C GLN A 41 23.14 -4.82 -3.26
N LEU A 42 23.37 -4.70 -4.57
CA LEU A 42 22.34 -4.83 -5.57
C LEU A 42 21.76 -6.23 -5.35
N GLN A 43 20.66 -6.31 -4.60
CA GLN A 43 19.90 -7.54 -4.49
C GLN A 43 19.61 -7.98 -5.92
N LYS A 44 20.00 -9.21 -6.25
CA LYS A 44 19.68 -9.81 -7.53
C LYS A 44 18.17 -9.70 -7.72
N LYS A 45 17.74 -9.01 -8.77
CA LYS A 45 16.32 -9.00 -9.15
C LYS A 45 15.90 -10.44 -9.45
N LEU A 46 14.87 -10.90 -8.75
CA LEU A 46 14.29 -12.23 -8.98
C LEU A 46 13.57 -12.24 -10.34
N ASN A 47 13.39 -13.43 -10.92
CA ASN A 47 12.38 -13.63 -11.97
C ASN A 47 11.02 -14.01 -11.36
N GLY A 48 9.94 -14.01 -12.14
CA GLY A 48 8.60 -14.29 -11.63
C GLY A 48 8.48 -15.64 -10.93
N LYS A 49 9.13 -16.69 -11.47
CA LYS A 49 9.17 -17.99 -10.82
C LYS A 49 9.88 -17.95 -9.46
N GLU A 50 11.04 -17.30 -9.38
CA GLU A 50 11.78 -17.14 -8.12
C GLU A 50 10.96 -16.36 -7.07
N VAL A 51 10.13 -15.39 -7.50
CA VAL A 51 9.21 -14.67 -6.61
C VAL A 51 8.09 -15.56 -6.09
N VAL A 52 7.47 -16.35 -6.97
CA VAL A 52 6.43 -17.31 -6.57
C VAL A 52 6.99 -18.37 -5.63
N ASP A 53 8.19 -18.89 -5.90
CA ASP A 53 8.86 -19.86 -5.03
C ASP A 53 9.12 -19.24 -3.64
N GLY A 54 9.57 -17.98 -3.57
CA GLY A 54 9.74 -17.28 -2.29
C GLY A 54 8.44 -17.02 -1.52
N LEU A 55 7.35 -16.68 -2.23
CA LEU A 55 6.02 -16.56 -1.62
C LEU A 55 5.50 -17.91 -1.10
N GLU A 56 5.75 -18.99 -1.84
CA GLU A 56 5.40 -20.36 -1.43
C GLU A 56 6.14 -20.78 -0.16
N GLU A 57 7.46 -20.54 -0.09
CA GLU A 57 8.26 -20.81 1.12
C GLU A 57 7.74 -20.06 2.36
N LEU A 58 7.15 -18.88 2.15
CA LEU A 58 6.52 -18.08 3.20
C LEU A 58 5.04 -18.45 3.44
N ASN A 59 4.57 -19.56 2.88
CA ASN A 59 3.19 -20.05 2.96
C ASN A 59 2.14 -19.02 2.52
N TYR A 60 2.47 -18.13 1.58
CA TYR A 60 1.55 -17.11 1.11
C TYR A 60 0.28 -17.75 0.51
N PHE A 61 0.43 -18.78 -0.31
CA PHE A 61 -0.69 -19.36 -1.05
C PHE A 61 -1.58 -20.31 -0.23
N ILE A 62 -1.33 -20.50 1.09
CA ILE A 62 -2.10 -21.40 1.96
C ILE A 62 -3.60 -21.10 2.01
N LEU A 63 -4.00 -19.83 1.80
CA LEU A 63 -5.40 -19.43 1.79
C LEU A 63 -6.05 -19.56 0.41
N THR A 64 -5.30 -19.88 -0.64
CA THR A 64 -5.84 -20.10 -1.99
C THR A 64 -6.55 -21.45 -2.06
N ASP A 65 -7.67 -21.54 -2.79
CA ASP A 65 -8.31 -22.84 -3.02
C ASP A 65 -7.42 -23.73 -3.89
N SER A 66 -7.35 -25.04 -3.57
CA SER A 66 -6.46 -25.97 -4.27
C SER A 66 -6.77 -26.09 -5.78
N LEU A 67 -8.03 -25.87 -6.18
CA LEU A 67 -8.43 -25.83 -7.59
C LEU A 67 -8.01 -24.55 -8.31
N GLU A 68 -7.73 -23.48 -7.58
CA GLU A 68 -7.31 -22.18 -8.12
C GLU A 68 -5.78 -21.98 -8.05
N LEU A 69 -5.09 -22.80 -7.23
CA LEU A 69 -3.69 -22.61 -6.85
C LEU A 69 -2.72 -22.49 -8.04
N ASP A 70 -2.80 -23.40 -9.02
CA ASP A 70 -1.91 -23.39 -10.18
C ASP A 70 -2.09 -22.13 -11.02
N LYS A 71 -3.35 -21.69 -11.19
CA LYS A 71 -3.65 -20.44 -11.92
C LYS A 71 -3.14 -19.23 -11.16
N VAL A 72 -3.38 -19.17 -9.85
CA VAL A 72 -2.91 -18.07 -9.00
C VAL A 72 -1.39 -17.95 -9.07
N LYS A 73 -0.65 -19.05 -8.90
CA LYS A 73 0.81 -19.05 -9.00
C LYS A 73 1.30 -18.59 -10.38
N ALA A 74 0.70 -19.09 -11.45
CA ALA A 74 1.06 -18.68 -12.81
C ALA A 74 0.79 -17.19 -13.06
N ASP A 75 -0.32 -16.66 -12.58
CA ASP A 75 -0.66 -15.25 -12.73
C ASP A 75 0.23 -14.33 -11.88
N PHE A 76 0.63 -14.72 -10.66
CA PHE A 76 1.64 -13.98 -9.89
C PHE A 76 3.00 -13.94 -10.60
N GLU A 77 3.45 -15.07 -11.15
CA GLU A 77 4.70 -15.14 -11.94
C GLU A 77 4.64 -14.19 -13.15
N LYS A 78 3.51 -14.19 -13.85
CA LYS A 78 3.27 -13.32 -15.02
C LYS A 78 3.19 -11.85 -14.63
N ALA A 79 2.39 -11.51 -13.60
CA ALA A 79 2.22 -10.14 -13.12
C ALA A 79 3.54 -9.53 -12.65
N TYR A 80 4.37 -10.31 -11.96
CA TYR A 80 5.71 -9.89 -11.59
C TYR A 80 6.61 -9.66 -12.81
N THR A 81 6.64 -10.63 -13.74
CA THR A 81 7.54 -10.59 -14.90
C THR A 81 7.22 -9.43 -15.85
N ASP A 82 5.93 -9.21 -16.12
CA ASP A 82 5.48 -8.28 -17.13
C ASP A 82 5.26 -6.86 -16.58
N LEU A 83 4.74 -6.76 -15.36
CA LEU A 83 4.25 -5.50 -14.77
C LEU A 83 4.94 -5.13 -13.47
N ASN A 84 5.67 -6.07 -12.85
CA ASN A 84 6.27 -5.91 -11.53
C ASN A 84 5.23 -5.56 -10.46
N PHE A 85 4.07 -6.20 -10.54
CA PHE A 85 2.86 -5.87 -9.78
C PHE A 85 2.46 -7.00 -8.84
N PHE A 86 2.18 -6.67 -7.58
CA PHE A 86 1.81 -7.64 -6.54
C PHE A 86 0.29 -7.81 -6.46
N GLN A 87 -0.27 -8.65 -7.32
CA GLN A 87 -1.69 -8.96 -7.30
C GLN A 87 -1.96 -10.30 -8.02
N GLY A 88 -2.85 -11.10 -7.47
CA GLY A 88 -3.36 -12.32 -8.09
C GLY A 88 -4.56 -12.07 -9.02
N PRO A 89 -5.05 -13.11 -9.69
CA PRO A 89 -6.19 -12.98 -10.59
C PRO A 89 -7.53 -12.87 -9.83
N MET A 90 -8.45 -12.09 -10.37
CA MET A 90 -9.85 -12.08 -9.95
C MET A 90 -10.63 -13.30 -10.47
N ARG A 91 -11.73 -13.63 -9.79
CA ARG A 91 -12.67 -14.68 -10.23
C ARG A 91 -13.60 -14.12 -11.31
N ALA A 92 -13.33 -14.46 -12.56
CA ALA A 92 -14.15 -14.05 -13.70
C ALA A 92 -14.36 -12.52 -13.71
N GLU A 93 -15.59 -12.06 -13.94
CA GLU A 93 -15.97 -10.64 -13.97
C GLU A 93 -16.44 -10.12 -12.59
N THR A 94 -15.91 -10.68 -11.50
CA THR A 94 -16.19 -10.22 -10.12
C THR A 94 -15.02 -9.43 -9.56
N LEU A 95 -15.24 -8.73 -8.44
CA LEU A 95 -14.19 -8.04 -7.68
C LEU A 95 -13.51 -8.96 -6.64
N ASP A 96 -13.87 -10.25 -6.61
CA ASP A 96 -13.30 -11.24 -5.69
C ASP A 96 -11.99 -11.80 -6.23
N PHE A 97 -10.93 -11.78 -5.43
CA PHE A 97 -9.65 -12.37 -5.77
C PHE A 97 -9.61 -13.88 -5.53
N MET A 98 -8.93 -14.62 -6.42
CA MET A 98 -8.69 -16.06 -6.25
C MET A 98 -7.81 -16.35 -5.03
N ASP A 99 -6.80 -15.51 -4.78
CA ASP A 99 -6.09 -15.52 -3.51
C ASP A 99 -6.96 -14.85 -2.44
N ASN A 100 -7.32 -15.58 -1.39
CA ASN A 100 -8.17 -15.07 -0.31
C ASN A 100 -7.39 -14.14 0.65
N ARG A 101 -6.44 -13.36 0.12
CA ARG A 101 -5.61 -12.41 0.88
C ARG A 101 -5.76 -11.00 0.35
N TYR A 102 -6.05 -10.81 -0.93
CA TYR A 102 -6.21 -9.50 -1.56
C TYR A 102 -7.68 -9.08 -1.63
N PHE A 103 -7.95 -7.80 -1.37
CA PHE A 103 -9.29 -7.23 -1.35
C PHE A 103 -9.31 -5.92 -2.12
N TRP A 104 -10.35 -5.76 -2.95
CA TRP A 104 -10.72 -4.47 -3.52
C TRP A 104 -11.79 -3.83 -2.63
N VAL A 105 -11.81 -2.51 -2.57
CA VAL A 105 -12.81 -1.77 -1.79
C VAL A 105 -13.14 -0.44 -2.43
N ASP A 106 -14.42 -0.07 -2.45
CA ASP A 106 -14.84 1.31 -2.64
C ASP A 106 -14.68 2.06 -1.31
N CYS A 107 -13.76 3.03 -1.28
CA CYS A 107 -13.46 3.82 -0.10
C CYS A 107 -14.57 4.82 0.25
N GLU A 108 -15.36 5.28 -0.73
CA GLU A 108 -16.55 6.09 -0.47
C GLU A 108 -17.60 5.22 0.22
N GLU A 109 -17.83 4.02 -0.29
CA GLU A 109 -18.83 3.11 0.29
C GLU A 109 -18.48 2.67 1.71
N LEU A 110 -17.19 2.47 2.04
CA LEU A 110 -16.76 2.20 3.42
C LEU A 110 -17.14 3.31 4.41
N PHE A 111 -17.20 4.55 3.92
CA PHE A 111 -17.64 5.68 4.70
C PHE A 111 -19.17 5.66 4.85
N GLU A 112 -19.93 5.17 3.86
CA GLU A 112 -21.39 5.15 3.88
C GLU A 112 -22.00 4.00 4.72
N VAL A 113 -23.26 4.19 5.12
CA VAL A 113 -24.01 3.18 5.87
C VAL A 113 -24.30 1.97 4.98
N GLY A 114 -23.92 0.79 5.44
CA GLY A 114 -24.04 -0.48 4.74
C GLY A 114 -22.71 -0.98 4.21
N GLY A 115 -21.80 -0.08 3.82
CA GLY A 115 -20.52 -0.47 3.23
C GLY A 115 -19.64 -1.29 4.16
N LEU A 116 -19.66 -1.01 5.47
CA LEU A 116 -18.92 -1.83 6.44
C LEU A 116 -19.37 -3.29 6.39
N THR A 117 -20.68 -3.55 6.36
CA THR A 117 -21.20 -4.92 6.30
C THR A 117 -20.88 -5.61 4.98
N GLU A 118 -20.87 -4.88 3.88
CA GLU A 118 -20.48 -5.39 2.56
C GLU A 118 -19.03 -5.90 2.57
N TYR A 119 -18.07 -5.05 2.95
CA TYR A 119 -16.66 -5.41 2.91
C TYR A 119 -16.27 -6.39 4.02
N LEU A 120 -16.96 -6.40 5.17
CA LEU A 120 -16.83 -7.49 6.15
C LEU A 120 -17.31 -8.83 5.58
N GLY A 121 -18.36 -8.83 4.77
CA GLY A 121 -18.84 -10.01 4.05
C GLY A 121 -17.78 -10.60 3.12
N GLN A 122 -17.04 -9.75 2.41
CA GLN A 122 -15.94 -10.19 1.54
C GLN A 122 -14.78 -10.80 2.36
N VAL A 123 -14.40 -10.15 3.47
CA VAL A 123 -13.31 -10.60 4.35
C VAL A 123 -13.65 -11.86 5.14
N GLN A 124 -14.93 -12.16 5.36
CA GLN A 124 -15.38 -13.30 6.17
C GLN A 124 -14.83 -14.65 5.69
N ARG A 125 -14.69 -14.84 4.37
CA ARG A 125 -14.12 -16.07 3.81
C ARG A 125 -12.68 -16.31 4.27
N THR A 126 -11.90 -15.24 4.40
CA THR A 126 -10.49 -15.29 4.83
C THR A 126 -10.37 -15.63 6.31
N PHE A 127 -11.19 -15.01 7.16
CA PHE A 127 -11.27 -15.39 8.59
C PHE A 127 -11.63 -16.87 8.74
N LYS A 128 -12.64 -17.34 8.01
CA LYS A 128 -13.03 -18.76 8.01
C LYS A 128 -11.88 -19.69 7.62
N LYS A 129 -11.09 -19.34 6.59
CA LYS A 129 -9.93 -20.13 6.15
C LYS A 129 -8.78 -20.14 7.16
N LEU A 130 -8.64 -19.06 7.94
CA LEU A 130 -7.71 -18.99 9.06
C LEU A 130 -8.22 -19.72 10.32
N GLY A 131 -9.47 -20.20 10.32
CA GLY A 131 -10.11 -20.78 11.50
C GLY A 131 -10.51 -19.75 12.56
N LEU A 132 -10.72 -18.49 12.14
CA LEU A 132 -11.06 -17.35 12.99
C LEU A 132 -12.54 -17.00 12.86
N GLN A 133 -13.07 -16.34 13.89
CA GLN A 133 -14.43 -15.82 13.93
C GLN A 133 -14.48 -14.38 13.39
N LEU A 134 -15.50 -14.10 12.60
CA LEU A 134 -15.86 -12.76 12.14
C LEU A 134 -17.38 -12.67 12.12
N GLU A 135 -17.95 -12.39 13.29
CA GLU A 135 -19.35 -12.07 13.48
C GLU A 135 -19.48 -10.55 13.55
N TYR A 136 -20.40 -9.97 12.79
CA TYR A 136 -20.58 -8.53 12.77
C TYR A 136 -22.06 -8.16 12.68
N GLY A 137 -22.39 -6.97 13.17
CA GLY A 137 -23.74 -6.47 13.19
C GLY A 137 -23.83 -5.12 13.90
N ASN A 138 -25.05 -4.69 14.21
CA ASN A 138 -25.30 -3.45 14.94
C ASN A 138 -24.63 -2.22 14.30
N GLU A 139 -24.61 -2.15 12.96
CA GLU A 139 -24.13 -0.95 12.26
C GLU A 139 -25.05 0.25 12.59
N GLN A 140 -24.45 1.37 12.98
CA GLN A 140 -25.17 2.58 13.38
C GLN A 140 -24.56 3.81 12.74
N SER A 141 -25.42 4.77 12.41
CA SER A 141 -25.05 6.08 11.91
C SER A 141 -25.80 7.13 12.71
N LEU A 142 -25.04 7.97 13.42
CA LEU A 142 -25.55 9.01 14.29
C LEU A 142 -24.96 10.34 13.86
N GLN A 143 -25.82 11.28 13.49
CA GLN A 143 -25.42 12.61 13.06
C GLN A 143 -26.03 13.67 13.99
N ASP A 144 -25.20 14.59 14.45
CA ASP A 144 -25.63 15.84 15.07
C ASP A 144 -25.31 17.05 14.15
N GLN A 145 -25.47 18.27 14.64
CA GLN A 145 -25.27 19.48 13.83
C GLN A 145 -23.84 19.66 13.32
N THR A 146 -22.86 19.02 13.95
CA THR A 146 -21.43 19.26 13.72
C THR A 146 -20.59 17.99 13.61
N ASN A 147 -21.10 16.85 14.09
CA ASN A 147 -20.39 15.60 14.18
C ASN A 147 -21.19 14.48 13.52
N TRP A 148 -20.46 13.55 12.93
CA TRP A 148 -20.99 12.30 12.43
C TRP A 148 -20.23 11.13 13.06
N LYS A 149 -20.96 10.11 13.48
CA LYS A 149 -20.42 8.87 14.03
C LYS A 149 -21.02 7.68 13.29
N HIS A 150 -20.15 6.83 12.75
CA HIS A 150 -20.50 5.60 12.04
C HIS A 150 -19.77 4.42 12.69
N THR A 151 -20.54 3.50 13.27
CA THR A 151 -20.02 2.39 14.08
C THR A 151 -20.54 1.04 13.62
N ILE A 152 -19.82 -0.02 13.99
CA ILE A 152 -20.22 -1.41 13.79
C ILE A 152 -19.70 -2.26 14.96
N GLU A 153 -20.39 -3.35 15.29
CA GLU A 153 -19.92 -4.34 16.23
C GLU A 153 -19.25 -5.50 15.48
N ILE A 154 -18.05 -5.92 15.91
CA ILE A 154 -17.38 -7.13 15.42
C ILE A 154 -16.98 -7.99 16.62
N ASN A 155 -17.41 -9.25 16.62
CA ASN A 155 -17.19 -10.23 17.70
C ASN A 155 -17.51 -9.68 19.11
N GLY A 156 -18.54 -8.84 19.23
CA GLY A 156 -18.94 -8.22 20.50
C GLY A 156 -18.23 -6.91 20.85
N ASN A 157 -17.29 -6.44 20.03
CA ASN A 157 -16.56 -5.18 20.23
C ASN A 157 -17.11 -4.08 19.31
N GLU A 158 -17.44 -2.92 19.86
CA GLU A 158 -17.84 -1.74 19.06
C GLU A 158 -16.60 -1.06 18.47
N TYR A 159 -16.64 -0.79 17.16
CA TYR A 159 -15.66 -0.03 16.41
C TYR A 159 -16.31 1.17 15.71
N ALA A 160 -15.54 2.23 15.49
CA ALA A 160 -15.95 3.36 14.67
C ALA A 160 -15.19 3.33 13.34
N ALA A 161 -15.92 3.35 12.23
CA ALA A 161 -15.33 3.66 10.93
C ALA A 161 -15.06 5.16 10.81
N PHE A 162 -15.93 5.98 11.39
CA PHE A 162 -15.77 7.42 11.46
C PHE A 162 -16.37 8.00 12.75
N ASP A 163 -15.70 8.98 13.34
CA ASP A 163 -16.21 9.79 14.45
C ASP A 163 -15.56 11.17 14.38
N GLY A 164 -16.27 12.15 13.82
CA GLY A 164 -15.70 13.47 13.59
C GLY A 164 -16.56 14.42 12.76
N GLN A 165 -15.96 15.54 12.40
CA GLN A 165 -16.53 16.50 11.45
C GLN A 165 -16.11 16.13 10.03
N PHE A 166 -16.99 16.36 9.06
CA PHE A 166 -16.68 16.12 7.65
C PHE A 166 -15.48 16.95 7.18
N SER A 167 -14.66 16.34 6.33
CA SER A 167 -13.42 16.87 5.77
C SER A 167 -13.08 16.22 4.43
N ASP A 168 -12.08 16.74 3.72
CA ASP A 168 -11.66 16.20 2.42
C ASP A 168 -10.93 14.84 2.50
N ILE A 169 -10.72 14.29 3.71
CA ILE A 169 -9.97 13.04 3.95
C ILE A 169 -10.82 11.95 4.60
N ASP A 170 -12.13 12.15 4.67
CA ASP A 170 -13.09 11.30 5.37
C ASP A 170 -13.07 9.83 4.91
N TRP A 171 -13.02 9.61 3.59
CA TRP A 171 -12.91 8.26 3.02
C TRP A 171 -11.60 7.57 3.42
N GLY A 172 -10.51 8.33 3.49
CA GLY A 172 -9.22 7.85 3.96
C GLY A 172 -9.26 7.45 5.44
N ILE A 173 -10.01 8.19 6.27
CA ILE A 173 -10.24 7.86 7.68
C ILE A 173 -11.01 6.54 7.80
N ALA A 174 -12.14 6.40 7.08
CA ALA A 174 -12.95 5.20 7.09
C ALA A 174 -12.16 3.97 6.64
N TYR A 175 -11.42 4.08 5.53
CA TYR A 175 -10.55 3.03 5.02
C TYR A 175 -9.50 2.56 6.04
N VAL A 176 -8.82 3.51 6.69
CA VAL A 176 -7.83 3.20 7.72
C VAL A 176 -8.46 2.52 8.92
N ASN A 177 -9.56 3.06 9.43
CA ASN A 177 -10.24 2.52 10.61
C ASN A 177 -10.79 1.11 10.34
N PHE A 178 -11.28 0.86 9.13
CA PHE A 178 -11.71 -0.47 8.68
C PHE A 178 -10.58 -1.50 8.74
N ILE A 179 -9.39 -1.15 8.24
CA ILE A 179 -8.23 -2.04 8.32
C ILE A 179 -7.77 -2.22 9.78
N GLU A 180 -7.83 -1.17 10.61
CA GLU A 180 -7.46 -1.24 12.02
C GLU A 180 -8.39 -2.14 12.83
N MET A 181 -9.71 -2.06 12.66
CA MET A 181 -10.65 -2.94 13.36
C MET A 181 -10.42 -4.42 12.99
N LEU A 182 -10.20 -4.72 11.70
CA LEU A 182 -9.86 -6.08 11.26
C LEU A 182 -8.55 -6.57 11.90
N ASN A 183 -7.54 -5.70 11.98
CA ASN A 183 -6.25 -6.02 12.60
C ASN A 183 -6.36 -6.23 14.11
N VAL A 184 -7.23 -5.49 14.81
CA VAL A 184 -7.53 -5.74 16.22
C VAL A 184 -8.16 -7.13 16.37
N GLU A 185 -9.13 -7.49 15.55
CA GLU A 185 -9.81 -8.79 15.61
C GLU A 185 -8.88 -9.96 15.30
N LEU A 186 -7.98 -9.83 14.32
CA LEU A 186 -6.92 -10.81 14.06
C LEU A 186 -6.01 -11.00 15.29
N LYS A 187 -5.61 -9.89 15.92
CA LYS A 187 -4.72 -9.91 17.09
C LYS A 187 -5.39 -10.51 18.32
N LEU A 188 -6.65 -10.18 18.58
CA LEU A 188 -7.43 -10.72 19.70
C LEU A 188 -7.55 -12.25 19.61
N GLN A 189 -7.59 -12.79 18.40
CA GLN A 189 -7.64 -14.23 18.15
C GLN A 189 -6.25 -14.88 17.97
N GLY A 190 -5.17 -14.14 18.21
CA GLY A 190 -3.80 -14.66 18.19
C GLY A 190 -3.21 -14.92 16.81
N SER A 191 -3.76 -14.33 15.75
CA SER A 191 -3.22 -14.44 14.40
C SER A 191 -1.87 -13.72 14.25
N SER A 192 -0.96 -14.30 13.47
CA SER A 192 0.29 -13.65 13.03
C SER A 192 0.13 -12.84 11.74
N GLU A 193 -1.05 -12.91 11.13
CA GLU A 193 -1.40 -12.19 9.91
C GLU A 193 -1.89 -10.77 10.25
N GLN A 194 -1.70 -9.84 9.32
CA GLN A 194 -2.16 -8.46 9.42
C GLN A 194 -2.57 -7.95 8.04
N PHE A 195 -3.66 -7.18 7.99
CA PHE A 195 -4.05 -6.42 6.82
C PHE A 195 -3.18 -5.18 6.68
N TYR A 196 -2.68 -4.96 5.46
CA TYR A 196 -1.86 -3.82 5.07
C TYR A 196 -2.57 -3.03 3.97
N PRO A 197 -2.66 -1.70 4.11
CA PRO A 197 -3.21 -0.83 3.07
C PRO A 197 -2.28 -0.80 1.86
N ILE A 198 -2.87 -0.70 0.67
CA ILE A 198 -2.16 -0.56 -0.60
C ILE A 198 -2.44 0.81 -1.18
N ASN A 199 -3.71 1.09 -1.48
CA ASN A 199 -4.17 2.35 -2.03
C ASN A 199 -5.60 2.65 -1.58
N CYS A 200 -5.96 3.93 -1.57
CA CYS A 200 -7.32 4.40 -1.37
C CYS A 200 -7.49 5.79 -1.96
N ALA A 201 -8.45 5.93 -2.87
CA ALA A 201 -8.97 7.20 -3.39
C ALA A 201 -10.51 7.08 -3.43
N ASN A 202 -11.10 6.98 -4.63
CA ASN A 202 -12.44 6.42 -4.75
C ASN A 202 -12.38 4.91 -4.52
N ASP A 203 -11.53 4.24 -5.29
CA ASP A 203 -11.27 2.82 -5.16
C ASP A 203 -9.99 2.60 -4.37
N GLY A 204 -9.94 1.48 -3.67
CA GLY A 204 -8.83 1.08 -2.84
C GLY A 204 -8.63 -0.42 -2.82
N SER A 205 -7.55 -0.82 -2.16
CA SER A 205 -7.24 -2.22 -1.94
C SER A 205 -6.40 -2.40 -0.69
N PHE A 206 -6.49 -3.58 -0.10
CA PHE A 206 -5.68 -3.97 1.04
C PHE A 206 -5.42 -5.46 0.98
N VAL A 207 -4.39 -5.92 1.70
CA VAL A 207 -3.94 -7.32 1.62
C VAL A 207 -3.55 -7.87 2.98
N LEU A 208 -3.90 -9.13 3.23
CA LEU A 208 -3.51 -9.89 4.41
C LEU A 208 -2.14 -10.54 4.22
N LEU A 209 -1.17 -10.13 5.03
CA LEU A 209 0.19 -10.70 5.02
C LEU A 209 0.69 -10.94 6.45
N THR A 210 1.66 -11.86 6.58
CA THR A 210 2.55 -11.85 7.74
C THR A 210 3.62 -10.78 7.58
N VAL A 211 4.28 -10.41 8.69
CA VAL A 211 5.42 -9.46 8.65
C VAL A 211 6.52 -9.94 7.69
N GLN A 212 6.78 -11.25 7.62
CA GLN A 212 7.79 -11.81 6.72
C GLN A 212 7.37 -11.70 5.25
N GLN A 213 6.09 -11.96 4.96
CA GLN A 213 5.53 -11.78 3.61
C GLN A 213 5.56 -10.31 3.18
N LEU A 214 5.17 -9.37 4.06
CA LEU A 214 5.29 -7.93 3.77
C LEU A 214 6.74 -7.53 3.46
N SER A 215 7.70 -8.00 4.28
CA SER A 215 9.11 -7.71 4.05
C SER A 215 9.61 -8.26 2.72
N PHE A 216 9.15 -9.45 2.33
CA PHE A 216 9.49 -10.06 1.04
C PHE A 216 8.90 -9.24 -0.12
N VAL A 217 7.62 -8.89 -0.06
CA VAL A 217 6.94 -8.08 -1.08
C VAL A 217 7.67 -6.74 -1.24
N ASN A 218 7.92 -6.01 -0.15
CA ASN A 218 8.57 -4.69 -0.21
C ASN A 218 10.04 -4.74 -0.67
N SER A 219 10.70 -5.89 -0.60
CA SER A 219 12.08 -6.06 -1.09
C SER A 219 12.14 -6.39 -2.57
N HIS A 220 11.08 -6.96 -3.15
CA HIS A 220 11.11 -7.52 -4.51
C HIS A 220 10.19 -6.80 -5.49
N TYR A 221 9.20 -6.06 -4.99
CA TYR A 221 8.31 -5.22 -5.77
C TYR A 221 8.62 -3.74 -5.48
N PRO A 222 8.86 -2.88 -6.49
CA PRO A 222 9.30 -1.52 -6.29
C PRO A 222 8.19 -0.64 -5.73
N ASN A 223 8.52 0.12 -4.69
CA ASN A 223 7.59 1.03 -4.03
C ASN A 223 7.13 2.16 -4.97
N ASN A 224 5.87 2.13 -5.40
CA ASN A 224 5.26 3.08 -6.35
C ASN A 224 3.83 3.54 -5.96
N MET A 225 3.49 3.53 -4.66
CA MET A 225 2.13 3.79 -4.11
C MET A 225 1.08 2.70 -4.37
N GLU A 226 1.40 1.65 -5.14
CA GLU A 226 0.51 0.52 -5.42
C GLU A 226 0.95 -0.76 -4.71
N HIS A 227 1.61 -0.62 -3.55
CA HIS A 227 2.17 -1.74 -2.79
C HIS A 227 1.80 -1.67 -1.31
N PRO A 228 1.67 -2.84 -0.64
CA PRO A 228 1.29 -2.86 0.76
C PRO A 228 2.30 -2.15 1.65
N THR A 229 1.80 -1.31 2.53
CA THR A 229 2.63 -0.58 3.50
C THR A 229 2.07 -0.70 4.90
N THR A 230 2.84 -0.28 5.90
CA THR A 230 2.36 -0.30 7.29
C THR A 230 1.30 0.78 7.51
N MET A 231 0.38 0.57 8.47
CA MET A 231 -0.61 1.59 8.85
C MET A 231 0.03 2.94 9.17
N SER A 232 1.17 2.94 9.86
CA SER A 232 1.91 4.17 10.19
C SER A 232 2.42 4.88 8.96
N ASN A 233 3.04 4.16 8.02
CA ASN A 233 3.51 4.74 6.77
C ASN A 233 2.36 5.28 5.92
N TRP A 234 1.23 4.55 5.87
CA TRP A 234 0.04 4.98 5.14
C TRP A 234 -0.51 6.28 5.71
N LYS A 235 -0.81 6.31 7.02
CA LYS A 235 -1.30 7.49 7.74
C LYS A 235 -0.42 8.72 7.49
N ASN A 236 0.89 8.58 7.66
CA ASN A 236 1.86 9.65 7.37
C ASN A 236 1.83 10.11 5.91
N GLY A 237 1.59 9.21 4.95
CA GLY A 237 1.56 9.51 3.52
C GLY A 237 0.32 10.31 3.10
N VAL A 238 -0.81 10.11 3.78
CA VAL A 238 -2.10 10.78 3.49
C VAL A 238 -2.43 11.91 4.47
N GLY A 239 -1.57 12.16 5.46
CA GLY A 239 -1.75 13.26 6.43
C GLY A 239 -2.72 12.95 7.57
N LEU A 240 -2.83 11.67 7.95
CA LEU A 240 -3.62 11.17 9.09
C LEU A 240 -2.77 10.90 10.33
#